data_AF-A0A9E3T1H8-F1
#
_entry.id   AF-A0A9E3T1H8-F1
#
_cell.length_a   1.000
_cell.length_b   1.000
_cell.length_c   1.000
_cell.angle_alpha   90.00
_cell.angle_beta   90.00
_cell.angle_gamma   90.00
#
_symmetry.space_group_name_H-M   'P 1'
#
loop_
_entity.id
_entity.type
_entity.pdbx_description
1 polymer ?
#
loop_
_entity_poly.entity_id
_entity_poly.type
_entity_poly.pdbx_seq_one_letter_code
_entity_poly.pdbx_strand_id
1 'polypeptide(L)'
;MKKTSSQQPNREQLLQMAVNSARAGNKEGARVMLRQVLNEDRRNARAMLWMAKIARTTKERRQWLERVVDIDPDNEQAKVQLKRMSYQTSAQQNRVLLIFGVVVGVLFVLLLVVLVGVFILR
;
A
#
# COMPACT_ATOMS: atom_id res chain seq x y z
N MET A 1 31.80 -16.50 21.94
CA MET A 1 32.12 -16.24 20.52
C MET A 1 30.98 -15.44 19.87
N LYS A 2 31.13 -14.14 19.63
CA LYS A 2 30.18 -13.34 18.82
C LYS A 2 30.95 -12.66 17.68
N LYS A 3 30.95 -13.30 16.51
CA LYS A 3 31.44 -12.72 15.26
C LYS A 3 30.40 -11.71 14.77
N THR A 4 30.66 -10.41 14.86
CA THR A 4 29.73 -9.40 14.28
C THR A 4 30.39 -8.13 13.75
N SER A 5 31.69 -8.14 13.47
CA SER A 5 32.42 -6.94 13.00
C SER A 5 32.92 -7.03 11.55
N SER A 6 32.88 -8.19 10.89
CA SER A 6 33.53 -8.40 9.58
C SER A 6 32.60 -8.54 8.37
N GLN A 7 31.28 -8.63 8.54
CA GLN A 7 30.31 -8.65 7.42
C GLN A 7 29.66 -7.29 7.13
N GLN A 8 29.99 -6.27 7.91
CA GLN A 8 29.30 -4.97 7.88
C GLN A 8 29.59 -4.06 6.67
N PRO A 9 30.77 -4.09 6.01
CA PRO A 9 31.04 -3.21 4.87
C PRO A 9 30.17 -3.55 3.66
N ASN A 10 30.07 -4.84 3.33
CA ASN A 10 29.47 -5.28 2.07
C ASN A 10 27.94 -5.08 2.06
N ARG A 11 27.27 -5.27 3.20
CA ARG A 11 25.83 -5.10 3.34
C ARG A 11 25.37 -3.64 3.28
N GLU A 12 26.13 -2.73 3.91
CA GLU A 12 25.79 -1.30 3.87
C GLU A 12 26.07 -0.74 2.47
N GLN A 13 27.15 -1.20 1.82
CA GLN A 13 27.42 -0.92 0.42
C GLN A 13 26.28 -1.43 -0.48
N LEU A 14 25.80 -2.66 -0.27
CA LEU A 14 24.67 -3.21 -1.03
C LEU A 14 23.38 -2.41 -0.81
N LEU A 15 23.08 -2.03 0.44
CA LEU A 15 21.95 -1.16 0.76
C LEU A 15 22.09 0.18 0.02
N GLN A 16 23.26 0.79 0.04
CA GLN A 16 23.49 2.07 -0.61
C GLN A 16 23.38 1.99 -2.13
N MET A 17 23.90 0.92 -2.75
CA MET A 17 23.71 0.64 -4.18
C MET A 17 22.24 0.45 -4.53
N ALA A 18 21.47 -0.24 -3.69
CA ALA A 18 20.04 -0.44 -3.87
C ALA A 18 19.27 0.89 -3.79
N VAL A 19 19.63 1.75 -2.83
CA VAL A 19 19.07 3.09 -2.66
C VAL A 19 19.35 3.96 -3.88
N ASN A 20 20.57 3.95 -4.38
CA ASN A 20 20.96 4.71 -5.56
C ASN A 20 20.20 4.21 -6.80
N SER A 21 20.08 2.88 -6.95
CA SER A 21 19.28 2.27 -8.02
C SER A 21 17.81 2.66 -7.93
N ALA A 22 17.23 2.68 -6.73
CA ALA A 22 15.84 3.11 -6.51
C ALA A 22 15.64 4.59 -6.86
N ARG A 23 16.61 5.44 -6.51
CA ARG A 23 16.60 6.88 -6.84
C ARG A 23 16.77 7.14 -8.33
N ALA A 24 17.56 6.33 -9.03
CA ALA A 24 17.74 6.38 -10.48
C ALA A 24 16.53 5.86 -11.27
N GLY A 25 15.44 5.46 -10.62
CA GLY A 25 14.24 4.93 -11.26
C GLY A 25 14.29 3.43 -11.55
N ASN A 26 15.42 2.77 -11.34
CA ASN A 26 15.56 1.32 -11.47
C ASN A 26 15.00 0.60 -10.23
N LYS A 27 13.68 0.60 -10.11
CA LYS A 27 12.95 -0.01 -8.99
C LYS A 27 13.14 -1.53 -8.92
N GLU A 28 13.27 -2.20 -10.07
CA GLU A 28 13.42 -3.66 -10.10
C GLU A 28 14.82 -4.10 -9.66
N GLY A 29 15.86 -3.44 -10.14
CA GLY A 29 17.24 -3.67 -9.67
C GLY A 29 17.36 -3.40 -8.16
N ALA A 30 16.79 -2.28 -7.69
CA ALA A 30 16.73 -1.97 -6.27
C ALA A 30 16.00 -3.04 -5.45
N ARG A 31 14.89 -3.58 -5.95
CA ARG A 31 14.13 -4.65 -5.28
C ARG A 31 14.97 -5.92 -5.12
N VAL A 32 15.77 -6.29 -6.11
CA VAL A 32 16.66 -7.47 -6.01
C VAL A 32 17.70 -7.25 -4.92
N MET A 33 18.39 -6.11 -4.94
CA MET A 33 19.42 -5.79 -3.94
C MET A 33 18.85 -5.66 -2.52
N LEU A 34 17.71 -4.99 -2.35
CA LEU A 34 17.04 -4.86 -1.05
C LEU A 34 16.58 -6.21 -0.49
N ARG A 35 16.11 -7.12 -1.34
CA ARG A 35 15.78 -8.48 -0.90
C ARG A 35 17.00 -9.24 -0.42
N GLN A 36 18.15 -9.06 -1.07
CA GLN A 36 19.40 -9.66 -0.60
C GLN A 36 19.81 -9.09 0.75
N VAL A 37 19.73 -7.77 0.94
CA VAL A 37 19.95 -7.13 2.26
C VAL A 37 19.01 -7.70 3.32
N LEU A 38 17.73 -7.88 3.00
CA LEU A 38 16.75 -8.45 3.93
C LEU A 38 16.93 -9.95 4.19
N ASN A 39 17.53 -10.69 3.26
CA ASN A 39 17.86 -12.11 3.47
C ASN A 39 18.99 -12.26 4.48
N GLU A 40 19.97 -11.36 4.44
CA GLU A 40 21.09 -11.31 5.38
C GLU A 40 20.68 -10.69 6.72
N ASP A 41 19.88 -9.62 6.69
CA ASP A 41 19.34 -8.93 7.87
C ASP A 41 17.83 -8.73 7.74
N ARG A 42 17.09 -9.72 8.24
CA ARG A 42 15.61 -9.73 8.22
C ARG A 42 14.99 -8.63 9.07
N ARG A 43 15.76 -7.98 9.96
CA ARG A 43 15.27 -6.90 10.85
C ARG A 43 15.74 -5.52 10.39
N ASN A 44 16.23 -5.39 9.16
CA ASN A 44 16.69 -4.12 8.63
C ASN A 44 15.52 -3.20 8.26
N ALA A 45 15.08 -2.36 9.21
CA ALA A 45 14.01 -1.39 9.02
C ALA A 45 14.27 -0.43 7.85
N ARG A 46 15.53 -0.02 7.61
CA ARG A 46 15.91 0.85 6.48
C ARG A 46 15.63 0.17 5.13
N ALA A 47 16.02 -1.09 4.96
CA ALA A 47 15.75 -1.84 3.74
C ALA A 47 14.24 -2.04 3.50
N MET A 48 13.47 -2.30 4.55
CA MET A 48 12.01 -2.41 4.47
C MET A 48 11.32 -1.09 4.10
N LEU A 49 11.79 0.04 4.64
CA LEU A 49 11.31 1.37 4.24
C LEU A 49 11.58 1.64 2.75
N TRP A 50 12.74 1.23 2.23
CA TRP A 50 13.03 1.35 0.80
C TRP A 50 12.16 0.43 -0.05
N MET A 51 11.89 -0.81 0.40
CA MET A 51 10.93 -1.71 -0.25
C MET A 51 9.53 -1.10 -0.32
N ALA A 52 9.08 -0.44 0.76
CA ALA A 52 7.81 0.30 0.76
C ALA A 52 7.80 1.45 -0.26
N LYS A 53 8.92 2.15 -0.44
CA LYS A 53 9.04 3.28 -1.38
C LYS A 53 9.00 2.85 -2.85
N ILE A 54 9.52 1.67 -3.17
CA ILE A 54 9.53 1.12 -4.54
C ILE A 54 8.39 0.13 -4.81
N ALA A 55 7.48 -0.06 -3.85
CA ALA A 55 6.33 -0.94 -3.97
C ALA A 55 5.47 -0.60 -5.20
N ARG A 56 4.99 -1.63 -5.89
CA ARG A 56 4.18 -1.49 -7.10
C ARG A 56 2.71 -1.17 -6.78
N THR A 57 2.26 -1.58 -5.60
CA THR A 57 0.86 -1.39 -5.17
C THR A 57 0.78 -0.77 -3.79
N THR A 58 -0.33 -0.08 -3.51
CA THR A 58 -0.64 0.45 -2.18
C THR A 58 -0.71 -0.65 -1.13
N LYS A 59 -1.17 -1.86 -1.50
CA LYS A 59 -1.21 -3.04 -0.61
C LYS A 59 0.19 -3.50 -0.23
N GLU A 60 1.09 -3.68 -1.21
CA GLU A 60 2.49 -4.06 -0.97
C GLU A 60 3.19 -3.00 -0.12
N ARG A 61 2.96 -1.71 -0.43
CA ARG A 61 3.53 -0.61 0.35
C ARG A 61 3.11 -0.65 1.82
N ARG A 62 1.81 -0.88 2.08
CA ARG A 62 1.28 -1.00 3.44
C ARG A 62 1.92 -2.17 4.19
N GLN A 63 1.99 -3.35 3.57
CA GLN A 63 2.60 -4.54 4.18
C GLN A 63 4.06 -4.31 4.60
N TRP A 64 4.85 -3.60 3.80
CA TRP A 64 6.23 -3.29 4.16
C TRP A 64 6.32 -2.29 5.31
N LEU A 65 5.44 -1.29 5.35
CA LEU A 65 5.42 -0.32 6.44
C LEU A 65 4.93 -0.92 7.76
N GLU A 66 3.94 -1.83 7.71
CA GLU A 66 3.48 -2.60 8.87
C GLU A 66 4.64 -3.38 9.48
N ARG A 67 5.40 -4.12 8.66
CA ARG A 67 6.61 -4.83 9.13
C ARG A 67 7.67 -3.92 9.74
N VAL A 68 7.82 -2.69 9.23
CA VAL A 68 8.75 -1.72 9.83
C VAL A 68 8.30 -1.37 11.23
N VAL A 69 7.02 -1.07 11.43
CA VAL A 69 6.47 -0.75 12.76
C VAL A 69 6.53 -1.95 13.70
N ASP A 70 6.36 -3.18 13.19
CA ASP A 70 6.50 -4.39 13.99
C ASP A 70 7.92 -4.59 14.52
N ILE A 71 8.94 -4.21 13.73
CA ILE A 71 10.35 -4.35 14.09
C ILE A 71 10.86 -3.17 14.91
N ASP A 72 10.44 -1.97 14.53
CA ASP A 72 10.83 -0.68 15.11
C ASP A 72 9.56 0.14 15.39
N PRO A 73 8.92 -0.11 16.56
CA PRO A 73 7.71 0.60 16.95
C PRO A 73 7.92 2.10 17.14
N ASP A 74 9.17 2.57 17.27
CA ASP A 74 9.49 3.99 17.42
C ASP A 74 9.70 4.70 16.06
N ASN A 75 9.51 3.96 14.96
CA ASN A 75 9.63 4.51 13.61
C ASN A 75 8.44 5.41 13.24
N GLU A 76 8.49 6.66 13.70
CA GLU A 76 7.46 7.68 13.42
C GLU A 76 7.24 7.88 11.90
N GLN A 77 8.29 7.72 11.09
CA GLN A 77 8.17 7.83 9.64
C GLN A 77 7.25 6.74 9.05
N ALA A 78 7.32 5.51 9.55
CA ALA A 78 6.46 4.42 9.09
C ALA A 78 5.00 4.64 9.55
N LYS A 79 4.80 5.03 10.80
CA LYS A 79 3.48 5.36 11.37
C LYS A 79 2.76 6.46 10.59
N VAL A 80 3.47 7.57 10.32
CA VAL A 80 2.92 8.70 9.55
C VAL A 80 2.50 8.27 8.15
N GLN A 81 3.30 7.43 7.49
CA GLN A 81 2.95 6.93 6.16
C GLN A 81 1.74 5.98 6.17
N LEU A 82 1.63 5.08 7.17
CA LEU A 82 0.47 4.21 7.34
C LEU A 82 -0.80 5.00 7.61
N LYS A 83 -0.73 6.00 8.49
CA LYS A 83 -1.86 6.88 8.81
C LYS A 83 -2.36 7.62 7.56
N ARG A 84 -1.47 8.13 6.72
CA ARG A 84 -1.86 8.76 5.44
C ARG A 84 -2.59 7.79 4.50
N MET A 85 -2.22 6.51 4.49
CA MET A 85 -2.85 5.49 3.63
C MET A 85 -4.20 5.00 4.14
N SER A 86 -4.45 5.03 5.46
CA SER A 86 -5.76 4.67 6.01
C SER A 86 -6.81 5.72 5.62
N TYR A 87 -6.49 7.01 5.75
CA TYR A 87 -7.39 8.10 5.35
C TYR A 87 -7.81 8.05 3.87
N GLN A 88 -6.91 7.63 2.97
CA GLN A 88 -7.20 7.53 1.53
C GLN A 88 -8.11 6.35 1.17
N THR A 89 -8.14 5.30 1.98
CA THR A 89 -8.94 4.08 1.68
C THR A 89 -10.40 4.24 2.09
N SER A 90 -10.68 5.03 3.14
CA SER A 90 -12.03 5.30 3.65
C SER A 90 -12.92 6.13 2.72
N ALA A 91 -12.35 6.89 1.77
CA ALA A 91 -13.14 7.70 0.84
C ALA A 91 -13.75 6.87 -0.33
N GLN A 92 -13.29 5.64 -0.57
CA GLN A 92 -13.64 4.88 -1.77
C GLN A 92 -14.61 3.70 -1.53
N GLN A 93 -14.88 3.32 -0.27
CA GLN A 93 -15.80 2.22 0.06
C GLN A 93 -17.30 2.55 -0.08
N ASN A 94 -17.69 3.83 -0.09
CA ASN A 94 -19.10 4.24 -0.23
C ASN A 94 -19.66 4.18 -1.67
N ARG A 95 -19.06 3.42 -2.60
CA ARG A 95 -19.63 3.22 -3.94
C ARG A 95 -20.92 2.39 -3.90
N VAL A 96 -21.06 1.51 -2.91
CA VAL A 96 -22.24 0.68 -2.72
C VAL A 96 -23.47 1.53 -2.34
N LEU A 97 -23.29 2.59 -1.54
CA LEU A 97 -24.37 3.51 -1.17
C LEU A 97 -24.95 4.28 -2.36
N LEU A 98 -24.08 4.70 -3.30
CA LEU A 98 -24.52 5.39 -4.52
C LEU A 98 -25.23 4.45 -5.50
N ILE A 99 -24.76 3.20 -5.64
CA ILE A 99 -25.41 2.21 -6.51
C ILE A 99 -26.80 1.86 -6.00
N PHE A 100 -26.98 1.66 -4.68
CA PHE A 100 -28.30 1.41 -4.11
C PHE A 100 -29.26 2.59 -4.30
N GLY A 101 -28.78 3.83 -4.17
CA GLY A 101 -29.61 5.03 -4.42
C GLY A 101 -30.12 5.12 -5.86
N VAL A 102 -29.26 4.85 -6.85
CA VAL A 102 -29.64 4.90 -8.28
C VAL A 102 -30.64 3.79 -8.62
N VAL A 103 -30.42 2.56 -8.16
CA VAL A 103 -31.31 1.42 -8.45
C VAL A 103 -32.72 1.65 -7.89
N VAL A 104 -32.82 2.13 -6.64
CA VAL A 104 -34.12 2.44 -6.01
C VAL A 104 -34.83 3.57 -6.78
N GLY A 105 -34.10 4.61 -7.18
CA GLY A 105 -34.65 5.71 -7.98
C GLY A 105 -35.22 5.24 -9.32
N VAL A 106 -34.49 4.39 -10.05
CA VAL A 106 -34.94 3.86 -11.35
C VAL A 106 -36.19 2.98 -11.19
N LEU A 107 -36.22 2.09 -10.19
CA LEU A 107 -37.39 1.24 -9.93
C LEU A 107 -38.63 2.06 -9.60
N PHE A 108 -38.48 3.14 -8.82
CA PHE A 108 -39.60 4.02 -8.47
C PHE A 108 -40.16 4.75 -9.70
N VAL A 109 -39.29 5.27 -10.56
CA VAL A 109 -39.69 5.93 -11.81
C VAL A 109 -40.40 4.95 -12.75
N LEU A 110 -39.87 3.74 -12.92
CA LEU A 110 -40.50 2.70 -13.75
C LEU A 110 -41.89 2.33 -13.23
N LEU A 111 -42.04 2.17 -11.92
CA LEU A 111 -43.31 1.85 -11.28
C LEU A 111 -44.33 2.98 -11.50
N LEU A 112 -43.92 4.24 -11.35
CA LEU A 112 -44.78 5.39 -11.64
C LEU A 112 -45.23 5.44 -13.10
N VAL A 113 -44.33 5.20 -14.05
CA VAL A 113 -44.66 5.18 -15.48
C VAL A 113 -45.69 4.09 -15.79
N VAL A 114 -45.53 2.90 -15.22
CA VAL A 114 -46.49 1.79 -15.38
C VAL A 114 -47.84 2.14 -14.76
N LEU A 115 -47.87 2.71 -13.54
CA LEU A 115 -49.13 3.11 -12.90
C LEU A 115 -49.88 4.17 -13.70
N VAL A 116 -49.18 5.19 -14.18
CA VAL A 116 -49.77 6.27 -15.00
C VAL A 116 -50.28 5.70 -16.33
N GLY A 117 -49.50 4.85 -17.00
CA GLY A 117 -49.91 4.20 -18.24
C GLY A 117 -51.17 3.34 -18.06
N VAL A 118 -51.24 2.54 -17.00
CA VAL A 118 -52.41 1.71 -16.69
C VAL A 118 -53.63 2.58 -16.35
N PHE A 119 -53.45 3.68 -15.63
CA PHE A 119 -54.54 4.60 -15.29
C PHE A 119 -55.10 5.32 -16.53
N ILE A 120 -54.25 5.69 -17.49
CA ILE A 120 -54.67 6.34 -18.74
C ILE A 120 -55.40 5.35 -19.67
N LEU A 121 -55.01 4.07 -19.65
CA LEU A 121 -55.55 3.03 -20.52
C LEU A 121 -56.84 2.37 -19.98
N ARG A 122 -57.28 2.73 -18.78
CA ARG A 122 -58.42 2.14 -18.08
C ARG A 122 -59.59 3.12 -18.04
#